data_AF-A0A965XTN1-F1
#
_entry.id   AF-A0A965XTN1-F1
#
_cell.length_a   1.000
_cell.length_b   1.000
_cell.length_c   1.000
_cell.angle_alpha   90.00
_cell.angle_beta   90.00
_cell.angle_gamma   90.00
#
_symmetry.space_group_name_H-M   'P 1'
#
loop_
_entity.id
_entity.type
_entity.pdbx_description
1 polymer ?
#
loop_
_entity_poly.entity_id
_entity_poly.type
_entity_poly.pdbx_seq_one_letter_code
_entity_poly.pdbx_strand_id
1 'polypeptide(L)'
;MHRIFFTIIFFVFAVASVSGQVDRKYIRSGNRAYQKGEIENAEIDYRRALEKDSGSLYAKYNLGNLMHKKGNNEEALKMVAGLSDSTDNLLYNSGLFHNMGNYALGMKNYKEAIEFYKSSLRINPSDMETKSNLAYAQKMLKDEQE
;
A
#
# COMPACT_ATOMS: atom_id res chain seq x y z
N MET A 1 -39.33 50.15 3.47
CA MET A 1 -39.75 49.50 2.20
C MET A 1 -38.76 49.99 1.14
N HIS A 2 -37.90 49.20 0.49
CA HIS A 2 -38.03 47.85 -0.07
C HIS A 2 -36.78 46.99 0.16
N ARG A 3 -37.02 45.68 0.19
CA ARG A 3 -36.04 44.59 0.18
C ARG A 3 -35.56 44.36 -1.25
N ILE A 4 -34.25 44.17 -1.46
CA ILE A 4 -33.73 43.51 -2.67
C ILE A 4 -32.71 42.46 -2.21
N PHE A 5 -33.15 41.21 -2.21
CA PHE A 5 -32.30 40.02 -2.34
C PHE A 5 -31.77 39.98 -3.78
N PHE A 6 -30.57 39.44 -4.04
CA PHE A 6 -30.30 38.46 -5.12
C PHE A 6 -28.81 38.01 -5.10
N THR A 7 -28.59 36.86 -4.46
CA THR A 7 -27.87 35.67 -4.96
C THR A 7 -26.36 35.67 -5.25
N ILE A 8 -25.68 34.84 -4.46
CA ILE A 8 -24.32 34.29 -4.61
C ILE A 8 -24.24 33.36 -5.83
N ILE A 9 -23.19 33.48 -6.65
CA ILE A 9 -22.67 32.34 -7.44
C ILE A 9 -21.17 32.27 -7.23
N PHE A 10 -20.76 31.49 -6.23
CA PHE A 10 -19.39 31.06 -6.04
C PHE A 10 -19.22 29.79 -6.89
N PHE A 11 -18.68 29.94 -8.09
CA PHE A 11 -18.40 28.79 -8.97
C PHE A 11 -17.06 28.17 -8.55
N VAL A 12 -17.05 27.37 -7.48
CA VAL A 12 -15.94 26.43 -7.23
C VAL A 12 -16.17 25.24 -8.14
N PHE A 13 -15.56 25.26 -9.33
CA PHE A 13 -15.41 24.05 -10.13
C PHE A 13 -14.53 23.07 -9.33
N ALA A 14 -15.16 22.08 -8.71
CA ALA A 14 -14.50 20.92 -8.16
C ALA A 14 -13.94 20.08 -9.33
N VAL A 15 -12.73 20.38 -9.79
CA VAL A 15 -12.01 19.54 -10.75
C VAL A 15 -11.27 18.43 -9.99
N ALA A 16 -12.02 17.55 -9.32
CA ALA A 16 -11.45 16.37 -8.64
C ALA A 16 -11.75 15.05 -9.39
N SER A 17 -12.38 15.10 -10.56
CA SER A 17 -12.96 13.91 -11.20
C SER A 17 -12.12 13.30 -12.33
N VAL A 18 -11.05 13.98 -12.78
CA VAL A 18 -10.27 13.54 -13.95
C VAL A 18 -8.99 12.79 -13.54
N SER A 19 -8.38 13.11 -12.41
CA SER A 19 -7.14 12.47 -11.94
C SER A 19 -7.33 10.97 -11.64
N GLY A 20 -8.41 10.62 -10.95
CA GLY A 20 -8.68 9.24 -10.50
C GLY A 20 -9.07 8.23 -11.59
N GLN A 21 -9.22 8.64 -12.86
CA GLN A 21 -9.40 7.69 -13.97
C GLN A 21 -8.08 7.35 -14.66
N VAL A 22 -7.15 8.29 -14.69
CA VAL A 22 -5.89 8.19 -15.43
C VAL A 22 -4.88 7.33 -14.67
N ASP A 23 -4.77 7.49 -13.35
CA ASP A 23 -3.91 6.65 -12.50
C ASP A 23 -4.32 5.16 -12.59
N ARG A 24 -5.63 4.87 -12.58
CA ARG A 24 -6.18 3.51 -12.68
C ARG A 24 -5.78 2.78 -13.96
N LYS A 25 -5.59 3.50 -15.08
CA LYS A 25 -5.11 2.88 -16.33
C LYS A 25 -3.69 2.34 -16.15
N TYR A 26 -2.81 3.15 -15.57
CA TYR A 26 -1.42 2.77 -15.30
C TYR A 26 -1.34 1.66 -14.27
N ILE A 27 -2.12 1.72 -13.18
CA ILE A 27 -2.22 0.63 -12.19
C ILE A 27 -2.62 -0.70 -12.87
N ARG A 28 -3.67 -0.70 -13.70
CA ARG A 28 -4.10 -1.92 -14.41
C ARG A 28 -3.02 -2.45 -15.36
N SER A 29 -2.28 -1.56 -16.00
CA SER A 29 -1.18 -1.94 -16.89
C SER A 29 -0.01 -2.54 -16.12
N GLY A 30 0.41 -1.87 -15.03
CA GLY A 30 1.44 -2.36 -14.13
C GLY A 30 1.09 -3.71 -13.51
N ASN A 31 -0.17 -3.93 -13.11
CA ASN A 31 -0.62 -5.22 -12.59
C ASN A 31 -0.48 -6.34 -13.63
N ARG A 32 -0.82 -6.08 -14.89
CA ARG A 32 -0.64 -7.06 -15.98
C ARG A 32 0.83 -7.36 -16.23
N ALA A 33 1.69 -6.34 -16.25
CA ALA A 33 3.14 -6.52 -16.39
C ALA A 33 3.71 -7.34 -15.23
N TYR A 34 3.30 -7.03 -13.98
CA TYR A 34 3.73 -7.74 -12.78
C TYR A 34 3.35 -9.23 -12.82
N GLN A 35 2.12 -9.54 -13.25
CA GLN A 35 1.64 -10.92 -13.41
C GLN A 35 2.42 -11.69 -14.48
N LYS A 36 2.86 -11.01 -15.55
CA LYS A 36 3.72 -11.60 -16.59
C LYS A 36 5.19 -11.72 -16.18
N GLY A 37 5.57 -11.19 -15.01
CA GLY A 37 6.96 -11.14 -14.58
C GLY A 37 7.79 -10.03 -15.23
N GLU A 38 7.15 -9.11 -15.97
CA GLU A 38 7.80 -7.93 -16.57
C GLU A 38 7.99 -6.85 -15.49
N ILE A 39 8.96 -7.05 -14.59
CA ILE A 39 9.12 -6.24 -13.37
C ILE A 39 9.40 -4.78 -13.69
N GLU A 40 10.27 -4.51 -14.66
CA GLU A 40 10.66 -3.16 -15.05
C GLU A 40 9.47 -2.39 -15.63
N ASN A 41 8.67 -3.04 -16.48
CA ASN A 41 7.45 -2.44 -17.04
C ASN A 41 6.42 -2.14 -15.95
N ALA A 42 6.25 -3.06 -15.00
CA ALA A 42 5.35 -2.86 -13.88
C ALA A 42 5.77 -1.67 -13.02
N GLU A 43 7.08 -1.52 -12.75
CA GLU A 43 7.61 -0.38 -12.01
C GLU A 43 7.36 0.94 -12.73
N ILE A 44 7.65 1.00 -14.04
CA ILE A 44 7.41 2.20 -14.87
C ILE A 44 5.93 2.61 -14.78
N ASP A 45 5.02 1.65 -14.92
CA ASP A 45 3.59 1.95 -14.89
C ASP A 45 3.11 2.38 -13.49
N TYR A 46 3.58 1.75 -12.40
CA TYR A 46 3.22 2.20 -11.06
C TYR A 46 3.79 3.59 -10.74
N ARG A 47 5.02 3.90 -11.18
CA ARG A 47 5.60 5.24 -11.01
C ARG A 47 4.82 6.28 -11.82
N ARG A 48 4.42 5.97 -13.05
CA ARG A 48 3.52 6.84 -13.84
C ARG A 48 2.16 7.04 -13.18
N ALA A 49 1.61 6.03 -12.51
CA ALA A 49 0.38 6.20 -11.74
C ALA A 49 0.58 7.23 -10.62
N LEU A 50 1.71 7.17 -9.90
CA LEU A 50 2.07 8.15 -8.86
C LEU A 50 2.38 9.55 -9.39
N GLU A 51 2.90 9.67 -10.62
CA GLU A 51 3.06 10.96 -11.29
C GLU A 51 1.71 11.62 -11.60
N LYS A 52 0.67 10.82 -11.87
CA LYS A 52 -0.69 11.31 -12.15
C LYS A 52 -1.51 11.55 -10.89
N ASP A 53 -1.32 10.72 -9.88
CA ASP A 53 -1.90 10.87 -8.56
C ASP A 53 -0.89 10.41 -7.50
N SER A 54 -0.19 11.37 -6.92
CA SER A 54 0.78 11.12 -5.85
C SER A 54 0.14 10.63 -4.55
N GLY A 55 -1.18 10.79 -4.42
CA GLY A 55 -2.01 10.24 -3.35
C GLY A 55 -2.48 8.81 -3.61
N SER A 56 -2.20 8.23 -4.79
CA SER A 56 -2.74 6.93 -5.18
C SER A 56 -2.24 5.80 -4.28
N LEU A 57 -3.12 5.42 -3.37
CA LEU A 57 -2.98 4.35 -2.40
C LEU A 57 -2.65 3.01 -3.06
N TYR A 58 -3.32 2.70 -4.17
CA TYR A 58 -3.13 1.49 -4.96
C TYR A 58 -1.75 1.44 -5.61
N ALA A 59 -1.31 2.56 -6.19
CA ALA A 59 0.00 2.62 -6.84
C ALA A 59 1.14 2.49 -5.82
N LYS A 60 1.01 3.13 -4.65
CA LYS A 60 1.96 2.98 -3.53
C LYS A 60 2.03 1.54 -3.03
N TYR A 61 0.89 0.92 -2.77
CA TYR A 61 0.81 -0.48 -2.33
C TYR A 61 1.44 -1.44 -3.34
N ASN A 62 1.07 -1.33 -4.62
CA ASN A 62 1.60 -2.22 -5.66
C ASN A 62 3.09 -2.01 -5.93
N LEU A 63 3.56 -0.75 -5.88
CA LEU A 63 4.98 -0.45 -6.00
C LEU A 63 5.76 -0.96 -4.79
N GLY A 64 5.20 -0.90 -3.59
CA GLY A 64 5.78 -1.55 -2.41
C GLY A 64 5.96 -3.06 -2.59
N ASN A 65 4.90 -3.76 -3.03
CA ASN A 65 4.96 -5.20 -3.32
C ASN A 65 6.01 -5.53 -4.40
N LEU A 66 6.13 -4.65 -5.41
CA LEU A 66 7.14 -4.77 -6.46
C LEU A 66 8.57 -4.60 -5.92
N MET A 67 8.79 -3.61 -5.06
CA MET A 67 10.10 -3.37 -4.44
C MET A 67 10.54 -4.54 -3.56
N HIS A 68 9.61 -5.11 -2.80
CA HIS A 68 9.88 -6.34 -2.06
C HIS A 68 10.27 -7.50 -2.98
N LYS A 69 9.57 -7.68 -4.10
CA LYS A 69 9.91 -8.70 -5.10
C LYS A 69 11.31 -8.49 -5.71
N LYS A 70 11.78 -7.24 -5.80
CA LYS A 70 13.15 -6.89 -6.21
C LYS A 70 14.18 -7.04 -5.09
N GLY A 71 13.77 -7.44 -3.88
CA GLY A 71 14.62 -7.51 -2.69
C GLY A 71 14.86 -6.16 -2.00
N ASN A 72 14.26 -5.06 -2.50
CA ASN A 72 14.37 -3.74 -1.89
C ASN A 72 13.30 -3.54 -0.82
N ASN A 73 13.48 -4.21 0.32
CA ASN A 73 12.51 -4.21 1.42
C ASN A 73 12.37 -2.85 2.12
N GLU A 74 13.44 -2.06 2.15
CA GLU A 74 13.42 -0.72 2.75
C GLU A 74 12.55 0.24 1.91
N GLU A 75 12.75 0.27 0.59
CA GLU A 75 11.89 1.04 -0.31
C GLU A 75 10.45 0.52 -0.27
N ALA A 76 10.26 -0.80 -0.18
CA ALA A 76 8.93 -1.40 -0.04
C ALA A 76 8.19 -0.85 1.18
N LEU A 77 8.83 -0.86 2.36
CA LEU A 77 8.24 -0.36 3.61
C LEU A 77 7.97 1.15 3.52
N LYS A 78 8.90 1.93 2.94
CA LYS A 78 8.71 3.38 2.74
C LYS A 78 7.50 3.68 1.86
N MET A 79 7.28 2.92 0.80
CA MET A 79 6.15 3.14 -0.11
C MET A 79 4.81 2.85 0.55
N VAL A 80 4.77 1.93 1.51
CA VAL A 80 3.55 1.55 2.22
C VAL A 80 3.40 2.20 3.59
N ALA A 81 4.37 2.99 4.04
CA ALA A 81 4.31 3.70 5.30
C ALA A 81 3.13 4.69 5.33
N GLY A 82 2.34 4.65 6.40
CA GLY A 82 1.16 5.51 6.57
C GLY A 82 -0.04 5.11 5.70
N LEU A 83 0.06 4.08 4.85
CA LEU A 83 -1.09 3.57 4.10
C LEU A 83 -2.19 3.01 5.02
N SER A 84 -1.82 2.51 6.20
CA SER A 84 -2.73 2.04 7.25
C SER A 84 -3.58 3.14 7.87
N ASP A 85 -3.15 4.39 7.76
CA ASP A 85 -3.83 5.55 8.35
C ASP A 85 -4.90 6.13 7.40
N SER A 86 -4.99 5.58 6.18
CA SER A 86 -6.00 5.96 5.21
C SER A 86 -7.38 5.46 5.63
N THR A 87 -8.40 6.30 5.41
CA THR A 87 -9.81 5.94 5.61
C THR A 87 -10.37 5.06 4.48
N ASP A 88 -9.58 4.76 3.45
CA ASP A 88 -9.96 3.83 2.39
C ASP A 88 -9.90 2.37 2.89
N ASN A 89 -11.08 1.75 2.95
CA ASN A 89 -11.29 0.39 3.42
C ASN A 89 -10.41 -0.64 2.70
N LEU A 90 -9.95 -0.36 1.47
CA LEU A 90 -9.09 -1.30 0.76
C LEU A 90 -7.76 -1.53 1.47
N LEU A 91 -7.14 -0.50 2.03
CA LEU A 91 -5.82 -0.61 2.68
C LEU A 91 -5.91 -0.87 4.18
N TYR A 92 -7.10 -0.66 4.75
CA TYR A 92 -7.45 -1.17 6.07
C TYR A 92 -7.79 -2.68 6.01
N ASN A 93 -6.92 -3.48 5.39
CA ASN A 93 -7.09 -4.92 5.33
C ASN A 93 -5.87 -5.65 5.88
N SER A 94 -6.06 -6.89 6.29
CA SER A 94 -5.01 -7.74 6.86
C SER A 94 -3.82 -7.92 5.90
N GLY A 95 -4.03 -7.79 4.59
CA GLY A 95 -2.99 -7.96 3.56
C GLY A 95 -1.92 -6.87 3.59
N LEU A 96 -2.25 -5.62 3.91
CA LEU A 96 -1.25 -4.55 4.05
C LEU A 96 -0.27 -4.88 5.19
N PHE A 97 -0.79 -5.19 6.38
CA PHE A 97 0.03 -5.55 7.53
C PHE A 97 0.80 -6.86 7.32
N HIS A 98 0.21 -7.84 6.61
CA HIS A 98 0.92 -9.06 6.22
C HIS A 98 2.16 -8.71 5.38
N ASN A 99 1.99 -7.88 4.34
CA ASN A 99 3.09 -7.48 3.47
C ASN A 99 4.16 -6.67 4.21
N MET A 100 3.77 -5.73 5.07
CA MET A 100 4.72 -4.99 5.92
C MET A 100 5.54 -5.94 6.81
N GLY A 101 4.90 -6.99 7.34
CA GLY A 101 5.58 -8.07 8.05
C GLY A 101 6.59 -8.80 7.18
N ASN A 102 6.24 -9.15 5.94
CA ASN A 102 7.14 -9.79 4.98
C ASN A 102 8.34 -8.88 4.63
N TYR A 103 8.12 -7.57 4.52
CA TYR A 103 9.19 -6.60 4.22
C TYR A 103 10.16 -6.51 5.39
N ALA A 104 9.65 -6.33 6.61
CA ALA A 104 10.44 -6.32 7.83
C ALA A 104 11.21 -7.65 8.00
N LEU A 105 10.56 -8.79 7.72
CA LEU A 105 11.18 -10.10 7.75
C LEU A 105 12.34 -10.21 6.73
N GLY A 106 12.15 -9.69 5.52
CA GLY A 106 13.19 -9.63 4.49
C GLY A 106 14.39 -8.75 4.87
N MET A 107 14.20 -7.79 5.78
CA MET A 107 15.29 -6.99 6.38
C MET A 107 15.89 -7.66 7.63
N LYS A 108 15.38 -8.83 8.03
CA LYS A 108 15.68 -9.49 9.32
C LYS A 108 15.30 -8.65 10.55
N ASN A 109 14.42 -7.66 10.38
CA ASN A 109 13.85 -6.89 11.49
C ASN A 109 12.74 -7.70 12.16
N TYR A 110 13.10 -8.83 12.80
CA TYR A 110 12.13 -9.82 13.26
C TYR A 110 11.13 -9.26 14.28
N LYS A 111 11.56 -8.34 15.17
CA LYS A 111 10.68 -7.67 16.14
C LYS A 111 9.56 -6.89 15.44
N GLU A 112 9.91 -6.12 14.41
CA GLU A 112 8.95 -5.32 13.66
C GLU A 112 8.03 -6.21 12.81
N ALA A 113 8.59 -7.25 12.19
CA ALA A 113 7.81 -8.24 11.44
C ALA A 113 6.71 -8.87 12.30
N ILE A 114 7.05 -9.27 13.53
CA ILE A 114 6.10 -9.83 14.52
C ILE A 114 4.94 -8.88 14.79
N GLU A 115 5.20 -7.59 15.00
CA GLU A 115 4.14 -6.62 15.29
C GLU A 115 3.23 -6.37 14.09
N PHE A 116 3.78 -6.35 12.87
CA PHE A 116 2.98 -6.27 11.66
C PHE A 116 2.13 -7.52 11.45
N TYR A 117 2.67 -8.73 11.60
CA TYR A 117 1.88 -9.95 11.49
C TYR A 117 0.79 -10.05 12.56
N LYS A 118 1.07 -9.65 13.80
CA LYS A 118 0.05 -9.54 14.85
C LYS A 118 -1.05 -8.55 14.46
N SER A 119 -0.70 -7.43 13.84
CA SER A 119 -1.67 -6.45 13.34
C SER A 119 -2.54 -7.02 12.23
N SER A 120 -1.95 -7.76 11.30
CA SER A 120 -2.69 -8.49 10.26
C SER A 120 -3.67 -9.51 10.85
N LEU A 121 -3.22 -10.33 11.80
CA LEU A 121 -4.04 -11.37 12.44
C LEU A 121 -5.12 -10.83 13.36
N ARG A 122 -5.01 -9.61 13.88
CA ARG A 122 -6.11 -8.93 14.59
C ARG A 122 -7.28 -8.63 13.64
N ILE A 123 -6.98 -8.36 12.36
CA ILE A 123 -7.99 -8.08 11.33
C ILE A 123 -8.50 -9.38 10.70
N ASN A 124 -7.61 -10.30 10.35
CA ASN A 124 -7.96 -11.61 9.81
C ASN A 124 -7.29 -12.75 10.60
N PRO A 125 -7.93 -13.23 11.69
CA PRO A 125 -7.39 -14.32 12.50
C PRO A 125 -7.29 -15.67 11.78
N SER A 126 -7.91 -15.82 10.60
CA SER A 126 -7.95 -17.09 9.85
C SER A 126 -6.80 -17.26 8.87
N ASP A 127 -5.99 -16.20 8.65
CA ASP A 127 -4.87 -16.24 7.72
C ASP A 127 -3.74 -17.16 8.19
N MET A 128 -3.66 -18.34 7.57
CA MET A 128 -2.67 -19.37 7.91
C MET A 128 -1.25 -19.03 7.43
N GLU A 129 -1.12 -18.27 6.34
CA GLU A 129 0.18 -17.83 5.83
C GLU A 129 0.79 -16.83 6.82
N THR A 130 0.01 -15.84 7.25
CA THR A 130 0.45 -14.88 8.27
C THR A 130 0.82 -15.56 9.59
N LYS A 131 0.06 -16.57 10.05
CA LYS A 131 0.42 -17.35 11.25
C LYS A 131 1.76 -18.06 11.10
N SER A 132 2.00 -18.66 9.94
CA SER A 132 3.24 -19.38 9.65
C SER A 132 4.43 -18.41 9.64
N ASN A 133 4.29 -17.25 9.00
CA ASN A 133 5.32 -16.22 8.95
C ASN A 133 5.59 -15.60 10.32
N LEU A 134 4.55 -15.42 11.15
CA LEU A 134 4.70 -14.99 12.53
C LEU A 134 5.52 -15.99 13.36
N ALA A 135 5.18 -17.28 13.28
CA ALA A 135 5.92 -18.32 13.99
C ALA A 135 7.38 -18.39 13.54
N TYR A 136 7.63 -18.25 12.24
CA TYR A 136 8.98 -18.17 11.69
C TYR A 136 9.74 -16.95 12.24
N ALA A 137 9.16 -15.75 12.19
CA ALA A 137 9.79 -14.54 12.72
C ALA A 137 10.08 -14.64 14.23
N GLN A 138 9.19 -15.23 15.02
CA GLN A 138 9.39 -15.49 16.45
C GLN A 138 10.57 -16.43 16.70
N LYS A 139 10.67 -17.50 15.91
CA LYS A 139 11.81 -18.43 15.99
C LYS A 139 13.11 -17.70 15.67
N MET A 140 13.17 -16.98 14.55
CA MET A 140 14.38 -16.26 14.15
C MET A 140 14.83 -15.21 15.18
N LEU A 141 13.88 -14.52 15.82
CA LEU A 141 14.18 -13.58 16.90
C LEU A 141 14.76 -14.28 18.15
N LYS A 142 14.27 -15.47 18.47
CA LYS A 142 14.80 -16.28 19.58
C LYS A 142 16.22 -16.74 19.27
N ASP A 143 16.44 -17.26 18.07
CA ASP A 143 17.74 -17.73 17.59
C ASP A 143 18.78 -16.59 17.51
N GLU A 144 18.36 -15.33 17.28
CA GLU A 144 19.24 -14.15 17.30
C GLU A 144 19.65 -13.72 18.71
N GLN A 145 18.88 -14.11 19.74
CA GLN A 145 19.11 -13.73 21.14
C GLN A 145 19.91 -14.78 21.93
N GLU A 146 20.15 -15.95 21.34
CA GLU A 146 20.96 -17.06 21.90
C GLU A 146 22.41 -17.00 21.40
#